data_AF-A0A0G0WHH3-F1
#
_entry.id   AF-A0A0G0WHH3-F1
#
_cell.length_a   1.000
_cell.length_b   1.000
_cell.length_c   1.000
_cell.angle_alpha   90.00
_cell.angle_beta   90.00
_cell.angle_gamma   90.00
#
_symmetry.space_group_name_H-M   'P 1'
#
loop_
_entity.id
_entity.type
_entity.pdbx_description
1 polymer ?
#
loop_
_entity_poly.entity_id
_entity_poly.type
_entity_poly.pdbx_seq_one_letter_code
_entity_poly.pdbx_strand_id
1 'polypeptide(L)'
;MVEGKIFGWDLEHTLGNFYPIATNRRGPNASYDEELSLKCLRKGVTGFLEKLCNHNCRNFITTQGSTAYAQEVLTLTGIAKYFEGIFDGEQINACRGKLVKPLARKVGLTDEEARERILVTGDIKDDQPADISGVVFVFHPSGYRHDADILDTVSSLLNDLGEGNFNRGFSRLYWRAHSLQDLPPSSRFYKVNGSIRLLLEQQTTVYSETIKGTYGAIIVPTLRIL
;
A
#
# COMPACT_ATOMS: atom_id res chain seq x y z
N MET A 1 7.51 -20.51 -14.61
CA MET A 1 6.21 -19.87 -14.31
C MET A 1 6.50 -18.42 -13.94
N VAL A 2 5.74 -17.44 -14.45
CA VAL A 2 5.94 -16.04 -14.05
C VAL A 2 5.45 -15.90 -12.61
N GLU A 3 6.37 -15.68 -11.69
CA GLU A 3 6.08 -15.66 -10.26
C GLU A 3 5.40 -14.35 -9.86
N GLY A 4 4.20 -14.45 -9.24
CA GLY A 4 3.31 -13.32 -8.95
C GLY A 4 3.86 -12.31 -7.93
N LYS A 5 3.30 -11.09 -7.93
CA LYS A 5 3.58 -10.04 -6.92
C LYS A 5 2.78 -10.27 -5.64
N ILE A 6 3.30 -9.75 -4.52
CA ILE A 6 2.67 -9.88 -3.21
C ILE A 6 2.36 -8.49 -2.66
N PHE A 7 1.14 -8.29 -2.20
CA PHE A 7 0.72 -7.05 -1.55
C PHE A 7 0.37 -7.30 -0.07
N GLY A 8 1.07 -6.60 0.81
CA GLY A 8 0.75 -6.51 2.24
C GLY A 8 -0.07 -5.25 2.50
N TRP A 9 -1.29 -5.43 2.99
CA TRP A 9 -2.25 -4.36 3.21
C TRP A 9 -2.44 -4.14 4.70
N ASP A 10 -2.18 -2.93 5.20
CA ASP A 10 -2.84 -2.55 6.44
C ASP A 10 -4.37 -2.48 6.24
N LEU A 11 -5.11 -2.67 7.33
CA LEU A 11 -6.57 -2.73 7.32
C LEU A 11 -7.17 -1.34 7.52
N GLU A 12 -7.01 -0.78 8.72
CA GLU A 12 -7.65 0.46 9.13
C GLU A 12 -7.02 1.65 8.41
N HIS A 13 -7.86 2.58 7.98
CA HIS A 13 -7.45 3.80 7.27
C HIS A 13 -6.64 3.60 5.97
N THR A 14 -6.36 2.34 5.58
CA THR A 14 -5.71 1.93 4.34
C THR A 14 -6.73 1.34 3.36
N LEU A 15 -7.45 0.30 3.76
CA LEU A 15 -8.52 -0.32 2.97
C LEU A 15 -9.88 0.36 3.17
N GLY A 16 -10.07 1.05 4.29
CA GLY A 16 -11.33 1.67 4.65
C GLY A 16 -11.28 2.31 6.03
N ASN A 17 -12.40 2.87 6.48
CA ASN A 17 -12.59 3.30 7.86
C ASN A 17 -13.68 2.44 8.50
N PHE A 18 -13.28 1.45 9.29
CA PHE A 18 -14.19 0.43 9.82
C PHE A 18 -14.65 0.71 11.24
N TYR A 19 -14.31 1.87 11.80
CA TYR A 19 -14.81 2.31 13.11
C TYR A 19 -16.34 2.20 13.24
N PRO A 20 -17.17 2.58 12.25
CA PRO A 20 -18.63 2.42 12.34
C PRO A 20 -19.08 0.97 12.49
N ILE A 21 -18.38 0.02 11.86
CA ILE A 21 -18.65 -1.42 11.98
C ILE A 21 -18.34 -1.87 13.41
N ALA A 22 -17.20 -1.46 13.95
CA ALA A 22 -16.78 -1.78 15.31
C ALA A 22 -17.72 -1.19 16.38
N THR A 23 -18.25 0.03 16.18
CA THR A 23 -19.15 0.67 17.16
C THR A 23 -20.57 0.16 17.09
N ASN A 24 -21.12 -0.11 15.90
CA ASN A 24 -22.50 -0.60 15.76
C ASN A 24 -22.71 -1.99 16.36
N ARG A 25 -21.63 -2.76 16.55
CA ARG A 25 -21.68 -4.09 17.15
C ARG A 25 -21.61 -4.14 18.67
N ARG A 26 -21.35 -3.02 19.35
CA ARG A 26 -21.29 -2.96 20.83
C ARG A 26 -22.65 -2.79 21.51
N GLY A 27 -23.76 -2.78 20.75
CA GLY A 27 -25.11 -2.61 21.27
C GLY A 27 -25.93 -3.91 21.31
N PRO A 28 -26.87 -4.06 22.26
CA PRO A 28 -27.78 -5.22 22.33
C PRO A 28 -28.71 -5.37 21.11
N ASN A 29 -28.82 -4.33 20.28
CA ASN A 29 -29.62 -4.29 19.05
C ASN A 29 -28.75 -4.12 17.80
N ALA A 30 -27.49 -4.57 17.84
CA ALA A 30 -26.60 -4.51 16.69
C ALA A 30 -27.24 -5.24 15.50
N SER A 31 -27.70 -4.48 14.51
CA SER A 31 -28.14 -5.01 13.23
C SER A 31 -27.04 -4.76 12.20
N TYR A 32 -26.84 -5.74 11.31
CA TYR A 32 -25.92 -5.59 10.21
C TYR A 32 -26.52 -4.61 9.18
N ASP A 33 -25.78 -3.54 8.90
CA ASP A 33 -26.10 -2.58 7.85
C ASP A 33 -25.11 -2.78 6.69
N GLU A 34 -25.62 -3.39 5.62
CA GLU A 34 -24.84 -3.67 4.41
C GLU A 34 -24.42 -2.37 3.70
N GLU A 35 -25.29 -1.36 3.67
CA GLU A 35 -25.03 -0.09 3.01
C GLU A 35 -23.92 0.69 3.74
N LEU A 36 -23.95 0.68 5.07
CA LEU A 36 -22.89 1.26 5.89
C LEU A 36 -21.55 0.52 5.69
N SER A 37 -21.58 -0.81 5.61
CA SER A 37 -20.38 -1.62 5.44
C SER A 37 -19.66 -1.30 4.12
N LEU A 38 -20.41 -1.09 3.04
CA LEU A 38 -19.85 -0.67 1.75
C LEU A 38 -19.29 0.76 1.78
N LYS A 39 -19.95 1.69 2.50
CA LYS A 39 -19.48 3.07 2.68
C LYS A 39 -18.18 3.17 3.49
N CYS A 40 -17.85 2.15 4.28
CA CYS A 40 -16.60 2.08 5.03
C CYS A 40 -15.38 1.78 4.14
N LEU A 41 -15.56 1.20 2.95
CA LEU A 41 -14.45 0.87 2.06
C LEU A 41 -13.87 2.11 1.38
N ARG A 42 -12.55 2.08 1.16
CA ARG A 42 -11.86 3.02 0.27
C ARG A 42 -12.48 2.95 -1.12
N LYS A 43 -12.78 4.12 -1.71
CA LYS A 43 -13.34 4.20 -3.06
C LYS A 43 -12.43 3.48 -4.07
N GLY A 44 -13.02 2.66 -4.94
CA GLY A 44 -12.31 1.92 -6.00
C GLY A 44 -11.55 0.68 -5.53
N VAL A 45 -11.47 0.39 -4.22
CA VAL A 45 -10.59 -0.67 -3.69
C VAL A 45 -10.96 -2.06 -4.20
N THR A 46 -12.25 -2.38 -4.33
CA THR A 46 -12.71 -3.68 -4.84
C THR A 46 -12.25 -3.91 -6.28
N GLY A 47 -12.35 -2.89 -7.15
CA GLY A 47 -11.90 -2.98 -8.54
C GLY A 47 -10.38 -3.12 -8.63
N PHE A 48 -9.63 -2.42 -7.77
CA PHE A 48 -8.18 -2.57 -7.71
C PHE A 48 -7.76 -3.96 -7.21
N LEU A 49 -8.40 -4.50 -6.17
CA LEU A 49 -8.14 -5.86 -5.68
C LEU A 49 -8.43 -6.92 -6.74
N GLU A 50 -9.53 -6.78 -7.47
CA GLU A 50 -9.87 -7.66 -8.59
C GLU A 50 -8.82 -7.59 -9.71
N LYS A 51 -8.37 -6.38 -10.06
CA LYS A 51 -7.28 -6.17 -11.02
C LYS A 51 -6.00 -6.89 -10.57
N LEU A 52 -5.62 -6.77 -9.29
CA LEU A 52 -4.45 -7.45 -8.73
C LEU A 52 -4.56 -8.98 -8.88
N CYS A 53 -5.70 -9.57 -8.50
CA CYS A 53 -5.92 -11.01 -8.66
C CYS A 53 -5.80 -11.45 -10.13
N ASN A 54 -6.37 -10.67 -11.07
CA ASN A 54 -6.29 -10.96 -12.51
C ASN A 54 -4.87 -10.85 -13.08
N HIS A 55 -3.97 -10.12 -12.42
CA HIS A 55 -2.56 -10.03 -12.76
C HIS A 55 -1.67 -10.99 -11.94
N ASN A 56 -2.24 -12.08 -11.42
CA ASN A 56 -1.52 -13.08 -10.61
C ASN A 56 -0.84 -12.47 -9.38
N CYS A 57 -1.39 -11.39 -8.82
CA CYS A 57 -0.94 -10.83 -7.55
C CYS A 57 -1.70 -11.47 -6.39
N ARG A 58 -1.00 -11.65 -5.28
CA ARG A 58 -1.53 -12.26 -4.05
C ARG A 58 -1.63 -11.20 -2.97
N ASN A 59 -2.78 -11.10 -2.32
CA ASN A 59 -3.04 -10.07 -1.29
C ASN A 59 -3.11 -10.70 0.09
N PHE A 60 -2.51 -10.02 1.07
CA PHE A 60 -2.53 -10.39 2.47
C PHE A 60 -2.83 -9.18 3.33
N ILE A 61 -3.58 -9.37 4.42
CA ILE A 61 -3.71 -8.35 5.45
C ILE A 61 -2.50 -8.42 6.38
N THR A 62 -1.94 -7.27 6.71
CA THR A 62 -0.88 -7.08 7.71
C THR A 62 -1.33 -5.98 8.66
N THR A 63 -2.02 -6.34 9.74
CA THR A 63 -2.70 -5.39 10.65
C THR A 63 -2.21 -5.52 12.08
N GLN A 64 -2.27 -4.44 12.86
CA GLN A 64 -2.06 -4.50 14.32
C GLN A 64 -3.29 -5.02 15.07
N GLY A 65 -4.46 -5.07 14.43
CA GLY A 65 -5.68 -5.67 15.01
C GLY A 65 -5.57 -7.19 15.14
N SER A 66 -6.57 -7.82 15.75
CA SER A 66 -6.64 -9.28 15.87
C SER A 66 -7.13 -9.94 14.57
N THR A 67 -6.74 -11.19 14.33
CA THR A 67 -7.24 -11.98 13.19
C THR A 67 -8.77 -12.03 13.15
N ALA A 68 -9.43 -12.21 14.31
CA ALA A 68 -10.89 -12.29 14.38
C ALA A 68 -11.56 -10.99 13.91
N TYR A 69 -11.05 -9.84 14.35
CA TYR A 69 -11.55 -8.53 13.94
C TYR A 69 -11.35 -8.30 12.43
N ALA A 70 -10.16 -8.59 11.91
CA ALA A 70 -9.88 -8.41 10.49
C ALA A 70 -10.77 -9.31 9.62
N GLN A 71 -10.92 -10.59 9.98
CA GLN A 71 -11.77 -11.52 9.24
C GLN A 71 -13.23 -11.07 9.21
N GLU A 72 -13.74 -10.56 10.34
CA GLU A 72 -15.08 -10.00 10.45
C GLU A 72 -15.26 -8.81 9.50
N VAL A 73 -14.37 -7.82 9.55
CA VAL A 73 -14.40 -6.65 8.65
C VAL A 73 -14.39 -7.08 7.19
N LEU A 74 -13.47 -7.96 6.79
CA LEU A 74 -13.36 -8.44 5.40
C LEU A 74 -14.63 -9.16 4.93
N THR A 75 -15.28 -9.90 5.83
CA THR A 75 -16.52 -10.65 5.52
C THR A 75 -17.68 -9.70 5.32
N LEU A 76 -17.86 -8.74 6.25
CA LEU A 76 -18.95 -7.76 6.20
C LEU A 76 -18.84 -6.80 5.01
N THR A 77 -17.62 -6.53 4.57
CA THR A 77 -17.37 -5.67 3.41
C THR A 77 -17.34 -6.44 2.09
N GLY A 78 -17.45 -7.77 2.11
CA GLY A 78 -17.49 -8.61 0.92
C GLY A 78 -16.16 -8.77 0.18
N ILE A 79 -15.04 -8.32 0.77
CA ILE A 79 -13.71 -8.35 0.14
C ILE A 79 -12.83 -9.51 0.62
N ALA A 80 -13.29 -10.35 1.56
CA ALA A 80 -12.52 -11.49 2.07
C ALA A 80 -11.96 -12.40 0.97
N LYS A 81 -12.71 -12.59 -0.13
CA LYS A 81 -12.32 -13.42 -1.28
C LYS A 81 -11.04 -12.95 -2.01
N TYR A 82 -10.61 -11.71 -1.82
CA TYR A 82 -9.41 -11.17 -2.47
C TYR A 82 -8.12 -11.41 -1.67
N PHE A 83 -8.22 -11.89 -0.42
CA PHE A 83 -7.10 -12.07 0.49
C PHE A 83 -6.84 -13.55 0.78
N GLU A 84 -5.57 -13.95 0.73
CA GLU A 84 -5.13 -15.33 0.99
C GLU A 84 -4.79 -15.59 2.46
N GLY A 85 -4.67 -14.54 3.27
CA GLY A 85 -4.35 -14.65 4.69
C GLY A 85 -4.31 -13.32 5.41
N ILE A 86 -4.33 -13.41 6.74
CA ILE A 86 -4.23 -12.30 7.67
C ILE A 86 -3.01 -12.55 8.55
N PHE A 87 -2.19 -11.53 8.70
CA PHE A 87 -1.12 -11.46 9.68
C PHE A 87 -1.48 -10.36 10.69
N ASP A 88 -1.71 -10.78 11.93
CA ASP A 88 -2.18 -9.91 13.00
C ASP A 88 -1.03 -9.38 13.86
N GLY A 89 -1.39 -8.55 14.86
CA GLY A 89 -0.42 -7.91 15.74
C GLY A 89 0.49 -8.89 16.49
N GLU A 90 0.08 -10.12 16.76
CA GLU A 90 0.95 -11.10 17.42
C GLU A 90 2.07 -11.59 16.51
N GLN A 91 1.83 -11.60 15.19
CA GLN A 91 2.76 -12.12 14.21
C GLN A 91 3.68 -11.04 13.63
N ILE A 92 3.20 -9.81 13.49
CA ILE A 92 3.91 -8.75 12.74
C ILE A 92 4.42 -7.61 13.61
N ASN A 93 4.09 -7.54 14.90
CA ASN A 93 4.47 -6.39 15.71
C ASN A 93 5.98 -6.36 15.97
N ALA A 94 6.61 -5.26 15.56
CA ALA A 94 7.95 -4.88 15.99
C ALA A 94 7.86 -3.61 16.84
N CYS A 95 8.88 -3.34 17.67
CA CYS A 95 8.93 -2.10 18.46
C CYS A 95 8.76 -0.83 17.60
N ARG A 96 9.20 -0.89 16.32
CA ARG A 96 8.94 0.11 15.28
C ARG A 96 8.80 -0.61 13.94
N GLY A 97 7.69 -0.41 13.24
CA GLY A 97 7.40 -1.08 11.97
C GLY A 97 6.70 -2.44 12.12
N LYS A 98 6.48 -3.11 10.98
CA LYS A 98 5.89 -4.45 10.88
C LYS A 98 6.92 -5.48 10.40
N LEU A 99 6.89 -6.68 10.96
CA LEU A 99 7.68 -7.82 10.49
C LEU A 99 7.04 -8.39 9.21
N VAL A 100 7.81 -8.41 8.12
CA VAL A 100 7.39 -8.93 6.81
C VAL A 100 7.89 -10.36 6.59
N LYS A 101 8.86 -10.85 7.38
CA LYS A 101 9.32 -12.24 7.30
C LYS A 101 8.22 -13.30 7.46
N PRO A 102 7.23 -13.15 8.36
CA PRO A 102 6.11 -14.10 8.43
C PRO A 102 5.36 -14.21 7.10
N LEU A 103 5.10 -13.07 6.44
CA LEU A 103 4.48 -13.01 5.11
C LEU A 103 5.36 -13.68 4.05
N ALA A 104 6.64 -13.30 3.95
CA ALA A 104 7.58 -13.87 2.99
C ALA A 104 7.71 -15.40 3.13
N ARG A 105 7.79 -15.92 4.36
CA ARG A 105 7.86 -17.36 4.65
C ARG A 105 6.58 -18.08 4.23
N LYS A 106 5.41 -17.50 4.49
CA LYS A 106 4.11 -18.09 4.09
C LYS A 106 4.01 -18.32 2.59
N VAL A 107 4.62 -17.43 1.80
CA VAL A 107 4.60 -17.52 0.33
C VAL A 107 5.86 -18.18 -0.26
N GLY A 108 6.76 -18.69 0.58
CA GLY A 108 7.96 -19.42 0.16
C GLY A 108 9.06 -18.55 -0.43
N LEU A 109 9.13 -17.27 -0.06
CA LEU A 109 10.15 -16.34 -0.56
C LEU A 109 11.35 -16.25 0.38
N THR A 110 12.52 -16.12 -0.22
CA THR A 110 13.74 -15.64 0.44
C THR A 110 13.67 -14.14 0.72
N ASP A 111 14.55 -13.63 1.59
CA ASP A 111 14.65 -12.19 1.87
C ASP A 111 14.95 -11.37 0.59
N GLU A 112 15.69 -11.92 -0.38
CA GLU A 112 15.98 -11.22 -1.64
C GLU A 112 14.73 -11.12 -2.51
N GLU A 113 14.06 -12.25 -2.78
CA GLU A 113 12.83 -12.26 -3.58
C GLU A 113 11.72 -11.40 -2.94
N ALA A 114 11.67 -11.37 -1.61
CA ALA A 114 10.77 -10.50 -0.88
C ALA A 114 10.97 -9.01 -1.23
N ARG A 115 12.22 -8.54 -1.35
CA ARG A 115 12.52 -7.15 -1.75
C ARG A 115 12.04 -6.85 -3.17
N GLU A 116 12.15 -7.81 -4.06
CA GLU A 116 11.78 -7.63 -5.47
C GLU A 116 10.27 -7.67 -5.69
N ARG A 117 9.53 -8.38 -4.83
CA ARG A 117 8.15 -8.80 -5.11
C ARG A 117 7.10 -8.38 -4.10
N ILE A 118 7.48 -8.04 -2.87
CA ILE A 118 6.55 -7.57 -1.84
C ILE A 118 6.46 -6.04 -1.90
N LEU A 119 5.23 -5.54 -1.92
CA LEU A 119 4.89 -4.14 -1.66
C LEU A 119 3.96 -4.10 -0.45
N VAL A 120 4.28 -3.26 0.53
CA VAL A 120 3.43 -3.02 1.70
C VAL A 120 2.81 -1.63 1.58
N THR A 121 1.53 -1.49 1.94
CA THR A 121 0.84 -0.19 2.00
C THR A 121 0.20 0.00 3.37
N GLY A 122 0.27 1.22 3.88
CA GLY A 122 -0.23 1.60 5.21
C GLY A 122 -0.45 3.10 5.34
N ASP A 123 -1.17 3.51 6.37
CA ASP A 123 -1.53 4.91 6.60
C ASP A 123 -0.72 5.57 7.72
N ILE A 124 0.01 4.78 8.51
CA ILE A 124 0.93 5.27 9.56
C ILE A 124 2.38 4.87 9.25
N LYS A 125 3.35 5.65 9.76
CA LYS A 125 4.78 5.37 9.54
C LYS A 125 5.21 4.01 10.12
N ASP A 126 4.56 3.58 11.20
CA ASP A 126 4.85 2.30 11.86
C ASP A 126 4.32 1.07 11.11
N ASP A 127 3.68 1.26 9.95
CA ASP A 127 3.35 0.16 9.04
C ASP A 127 4.54 -0.29 8.16
N GLN A 128 5.62 0.48 8.15
CA GLN A 128 6.79 0.18 7.32
C GLN A 128 7.40 -1.19 7.69
N PRO A 129 7.94 -1.94 6.72
CA PRO A 129 8.73 -3.14 6.99
C PRO A 129 9.89 -2.87 7.95
N ALA A 130 10.09 -3.74 8.95
CA ALA A 130 11.13 -3.56 9.97
C ALA A 130 12.31 -4.55 9.86
N ASP A 131 12.12 -5.68 9.18
CA ASP A 131 13.01 -6.86 9.26
C ASP A 131 13.61 -7.32 7.92
N ILE A 132 13.09 -6.86 6.78
CA ILE A 132 13.63 -7.10 5.44
C ILE A 132 13.89 -5.75 4.76
N SER A 133 15.15 -5.29 4.83
CA SER A 133 15.62 -4.10 4.10
C SER A 133 15.32 -4.21 2.62
N GLY A 134 14.74 -3.15 2.02
CA GLY A 134 14.49 -3.04 0.59
C GLY A 134 13.08 -3.42 0.14
N VAL A 135 12.25 -4.02 1.00
CA VAL A 135 10.81 -4.13 0.71
C VAL A 135 10.21 -2.73 0.59
N VAL A 136 9.45 -2.49 -0.49
CA VAL A 136 8.89 -1.17 -0.76
C VAL A 136 7.67 -0.92 0.13
N PHE A 137 7.65 0.24 0.78
CA PHE A 137 6.52 0.73 1.56
C PHE A 137 5.88 1.95 0.88
N VAL A 138 4.58 1.85 0.60
CA VAL A 138 3.74 2.96 0.14
C VAL A 138 3.03 3.54 1.34
N PHE A 139 3.51 4.70 1.79
CA PHE A 139 2.91 5.44 2.89
C PHE A 139 1.84 6.37 2.34
N HIS A 140 0.59 6.12 2.71
CA HIS A 140 -0.54 6.91 2.25
C HIS A 140 -1.40 7.36 3.45
N PRO A 141 -1.03 8.48 4.11
CA PRO A 141 -1.75 8.96 5.28
C PRO A 141 -3.19 9.29 4.91
N SER A 142 -4.15 8.81 5.71
CA SER A 142 -5.58 8.89 5.39
C SER A 142 -5.96 8.24 4.04
N GLY A 143 -5.26 7.18 3.64
CA GLY A 143 -5.42 6.57 2.31
C GLY A 143 -6.85 6.15 1.98
N TYR A 144 -7.65 5.77 2.98
CA TYR A 144 -9.07 5.46 2.81
C TYR A 144 -9.93 6.60 2.24
N ARG A 145 -9.48 7.86 2.37
CA ARG A 145 -10.18 9.05 1.86
C ARG A 145 -9.94 9.29 0.36
N HIS A 146 -9.03 8.54 -0.24
CA HIS A 146 -8.60 8.71 -1.62
C HIS A 146 -8.96 7.49 -2.45
N ASP A 147 -9.10 7.68 -3.76
CA ASP A 147 -9.37 6.57 -4.68
C ASP A 147 -8.22 5.55 -4.70
N ALA A 148 -8.54 4.27 -4.83
CA ALA A 148 -7.56 3.18 -4.93
C ALA A 148 -6.71 3.26 -6.21
N ASP A 149 -7.16 3.98 -7.24
CA ASP A 149 -6.42 4.24 -8.49
C ASP A 149 -5.00 4.82 -8.26
N ILE A 150 -4.79 5.52 -7.15
CA ILE A 150 -3.46 6.00 -6.76
C ILE A 150 -2.50 4.82 -6.50
N LEU A 151 -2.95 3.77 -5.81
CA LEU A 151 -2.13 2.58 -5.55
C LEU A 151 -1.89 1.79 -6.83
N ASP A 152 -2.86 1.75 -7.74
CA ASP A 152 -2.68 1.15 -9.06
C ASP A 152 -1.58 1.88 -9.86
N THR A 153 -1.64 3.20 -9.87
CA THR A 153 -0.65 4.05 -10.54
C THR A 153 0.75 3.86 -9.94
N VAL A 154 0.87 3.89 -8.60
CA VAL A 154 2.16 3.72 -7.91
C VAL A 154 2.73 2.33 -8.13
N SER A 155 1.93 1.27 -7.95
CA SER A 155 2.40 -0.10 -8.12
C SER A 155 2.78 -0.42 -9.56
N SER A 156 2.01 0.05 -10.55
CA SER A 156 2.34 -0.08 -11.98
C SER A 156 3.64 0.65 -12.32
N LEU A 157 3.79 1.91 -11.88
CA LEU A 157 5.01 2.69 -12.11
C LEU A 157 6.25 2.02 -11.53
N LEU A 158 6.17 1.50 -10.31
CA LEU A 158 7.28 0.78 -9.68
C LEU A 158 7.62 -0.50 -10.43
N ASN A 159 6.60 -1.26 -10.83
CA ASN A 159 6.80 -2.49 -11.57
C ASN A 159 7.46 -2.21 -12.93
N ASP A 160 6.98 -1.21 -13.68
CA ASP A 160 7.48 -0.87 -15.01
C ASP A 160 8.89 -0.29 -14.95
N LEU A 161 9.14 0.69 -14.08
CA LEU A 161 10.49 1.23 -13.88
C LEU A 161 11.45 0.18 -13.35
N GLY A 162 10.96 -0.77 -12.57
CA GLY A 162 11.74 -1.83 -11.98
C GLY A 162 11.97 -3.05 -12.88
N GLU A 163 11.39 -3.09 -14.07
CA GLU A 163 11.37 -4.27 -14.95
C GLU A 163 10.87 -5.52 -14.19
N GLY A 164 9.81 -5.35 -13.40
CA GLY A 164 9.28 -6.41 -12.55
C GLY A 164 9.99 -6.56 -11.20
N ASN A 165 10.76 -5.58 -10.71
CA ASN A 165 11.33 -5.56 -9.36
C ASN A 165 10.96 -4.25 -8.63
N PHE A 166 10.16 -4.33 -7.57
CA PHE A 166 9.66 -3.13 -6.87
C PHE A 166 10.79 -2.31 -6.25
N ASN A 167 11.76 -2.95 -5.60
CA ASN A 167 12.92 -2.27 -5.01
C ASN A 167 13.71 -1.49 -6.07
N ARG A 168 14.00 -2.12 -7.22
CA ARG A 168 14.68 -1.48 -8.35
C ARG A 168 13.86 -0.31 -8.90
N GLY A 169 12.55 -0.48 -9.03
CA GLY A 169 11.63 0.57 -9.44
C GLY A 169 11.68 1.78 -8.50
N PHE A 170 11.65 1.52 -7.19
CA PHE A 170 11.79 2.55 -6.17
C PHE A 170 13.13 3.27 -6.28
N SER A 171 14.25 2.54 -6.36
CA SER A 171 15.58 3.15 -6.51
C SER A 171 15.68 4.05 -7.74
N ARG A 172 15.16 3.60 -8.89
CA ARG A 172 15.16 4.40 -10.13
C ARG A 172 14.29 5.65 -9.99
N LEU A 173 13.11 5.54 -9.38
CA LEU A 173 12.23 6.67 -9.11
C LEU A 173 12.91 7.69 -8.18
N TYR A 174 13.52 7.20 -7.10
CA TYR A 174 14.26 8.01 -6.13
C TYR A 174 15.40 8.81 -6.77
N TRP A 175 16.24 8.15 -7.57
CA TRP A 175 17.37 8.80 -8.27
C TRP A 175 16.90 9.84 -9.28
N ARG A 176 15.83 9.54 -10.04
CA ARG A 176 15.21 10.52 -10.95
C ARG A 176 14.75 11.75 -10.19
N ALA A 177 14.03 11.56 -9.09
CA ALA A 177 13.54 12.67 -8.27
C ALA A 177 14.68 13.55 -7.73
N HIS A 178 15.79 12.95 -7.27
CA HIS A 178 16.97 13.68 -6.81
C HIS A 178 17.66 14.45 -7.93
N SER A 179 17.87 13.82 -9.10
CA SER A 179 18.51 14.50 -10.24
C SER A 179 17.71 15.71 -10.77
N LEU A 180 16.41 15.77 -10.50
CA LEU A 180 15.54 16.90 -10.86
C LEU A 180 15.60 18.04 -9.84
N GLN A 181 16.02 17.78 -8.60
CA GLN A 181 16.19 18.83 -7.58
C GLN A 181 17.36 19.75 -7.92
N ASP A 182 18.39 19.19 -8.57
CA ASP A 182 19.56 19.94 -9.07
C ASP A 182 19.27 20.78 -10.32
N LEU A 183 18.08 20.61 -10.94
CA LEU A 183 17.65 21.44 -12.06
C LEU A 183 17.03 22.76 -11.58
N PRO A 184 17.37 23.89 -12.22
CA PRO A 184 16.73 25.18 -11.96
C PRO A 184 15.20 25.06 -12.06
N PRO A 185 14.41 25.75 -11.22
CA PRO A 185 12.95 25.69 -11.26
C PRO A 185 12.35 25.96 -12.65
N SER A 186 12.99 26.81 -13.44
CA SER A 186 12.61 27.14 -14.82
C SER A 186 12.82 26.01 -15.83
N SER A 187 13.61 24.99 -15.49
CA SER A 187 13.94 23.85 -16.36
C SER A 187 13.00 22.67 -16.18
N ARG A 188 12.00 22.80 -15.30
CA ARG A 188 11.10 21.72 -14.89
C ARG A 188 9.82 21.66 -15.72
N PHE A 189 9.70 22.38 -16.83
CA PHE A 189 8.47 22.41 -17.63
C PHE A 189 8.73 22.34 -19.13
N TYR A 190 8.33 21.24 -19.78
CA TYR A 190 8.13 21.23 -21.24
C TYR A 190 6.97 20.31 -21.65
N LYS A 191 6.06 20.85 -22.47
CA LYS A 191 4.99 20.12 -23.16
C LYS A 191 5.53 19.69 -24.54
N VAL A 192 5.45 18.40 -24.87
CA VAL A 192 5.85 17.88 -26.19
C VAL A 192 4.73 17.00 -26.77
N ASN A 193 4.18 17.43 -27.90
CA ASN A 193 3.37 16.64 -28.85
C ASN A 193 2.21 15.81 -28.27
N GLY A 194 1.24 16.45 -27.61
CA GLY A 194 -0.07 15.84 -27.31
C GLY A 194 -0.05 14.65 -26.34
N SER A 195 1.10 14.31 -25.76
CA SER A 195 1.27 13.28 -24.74
C SER A 195 1.82 13.92 -23.47
N ILE A 196 1.08 13.82 -22.37
CA ILE A 196 1.54 14.25 -21.05
C ILE A 196 2.60 13.25 -20.59
N ARG A 197 3.87 13.65 -20.61
CA ARG A 197 4.90 12.95 -19.82
C ARG A 197 4.79 13.47 -18.40
N LEU A 198 4.58 12.56 -17.44
CA LEU A 198 4.49 12.83 -16.00
C LEU A 198 5.73 13.63 -15.53
N LEU A 199 5.62 14.95 -15.55
CA LEU A 199 6.05 15.75 -14.42
C LEU A 199 4.98 15.52 -13.37
N LEU A 200 5.35 14.87 -12.27
CA LEU A 200 4.54 14.75 -11.06
C LEU A 200 4.35 16.16 -10.47
N GLU A 201 3.50 16.95 -11.12
CA GLU A 201 2.99 18.25 -10.67
C GLU A 201 1.78 18.08 -9.73
N GLN A 202 1.63 16.86 -9.21
CA GLN A 202 1.05 16.62 -7.91
C GLN A 202 2.25 16.26 -7.06
N GLN A 203 2.69 17.20 -6.20
CA GLN A 203 3.83 17.03 -5.30
C GLN A 203 3.81 15.58 -4.84
N THR A 204 4.64 14.70 -5.40
CA THR A 204 4.90 13.39 -4.82
C THR A 204 6.20 13.61 -4.11
N THR A 205 6.10 14.23 -2.94
CA THR A 205 7.27 14.50 -2.13
C THR A 205 7.73 13.16 -1.61
N VAL A 206 8.63 12.50 -2.34
CA VAL A 206 9.32 11.31 -1.83
C VAL A 206 10.21 11.80 -0.68
N TYR A 207 9.71 11.73 0.55
CA TYR A 207 10.52 11.94 1.73
C TYR A 207 11.27 10.64 2.02
N SER A 208 12.59 10.65 1.80
CA SER A 208 13.47 9.74 2.51
C SER A 208 13.91 10.41 3.80
N GLU A 209 13.24 10.11 4.92
CA GLU A 209 13.86 10.38 6.22
C GLU A 209 14.78 9.21 6.55
N THR A 210 16.09 9.48 6.62
CA THR A 210 17.06 8.53 7.18
C THR A 210 16.87 8.47 8.70
N ILE A 211 15.83 7.80 9.18
CA ILE A 211 15.65 7.55 10.61
C ILE A 211 16.57 6.40 11.01
N LYS A 212 17.82 6.73 11.38
CA LYS A 212 18.79 5.81 12.00
C LYS A 212 18.84 4.40 11.39
N GLY A 213 19.00 4.33 10.06
CA GLY A 213 19.24 3.08 9.36
C GLY A 213 17.98 2.43 8.81
N THR A 214 17.86 2.55 7.49
CA THR A 214 17.03 1.72 6.59
C THR A 214 15.57 2.16 6.39
N TYR A 215 15.11 1.95 5.15
CA TYR A 215 13.77 2.12 4.56
C TYR A 215 13.52 3.45 3.82
N GLY A 216 13.31 3.31 2.51
CA GLY A 216 12.77 4.37 1.65
C GLY A 216 11.25 4.22 1.56
N ALA A 217 10.52 5.28 1.90
CA ALA A 217 9.08 5.34 1.75
C ALA A 217 8.73 6.17 0.51
N ILE A 218 7.74 5.74 -0.25
CA ILE A 218 7.05 6.65 -1.19
C ILE A 218 5.94 7.29 -0.39
N ILE A 219 6.08 8.59 -0.12
CA ILE A 219 4.97 9.38 0.37
C ILE A 219 4.20 9.83 -0.86
N VAL A 220 2.90 9.53 -0.89
CA VAL A 220 1.98 10.04 -1.90
C VAL A 220 1.18 11.18 -1.27
N PRO A 221 1.49 12.44 -1.59
CA PRO A 221 0.78 13.58 -1.06
C PRO A 221 -0.62 13.67 -1.64
N THR A 222 -1.50 14.12 -0.78
CA THR A 222 -2.89 14.43 -1.03
C THR A 222 -3.00 15.50 -2.11
N LEU A 223 -3.61 15.19 -3.25
CA LEU A 223 -4.12 16.24 -4.11
C LEU A 223 -5.37 16.85 -3.50
N ARG A 224 -5.38 18.17 -3.28
CA ARG A 224 -6.63 18.93 -3.19
C ARG A 224 -7.00 19.39 -4.60
N ILE A 225 -8.13 18.90 -5.10
CA ILE A 225 -8.82 19.57 -6.21
C ILE A 225 -9.49 20.79 -5.58
N LEU A 226 -9.05 21.99 -5.97
CA LEU A 226 -9.80 23.24 -5.81
C LEU A 226 -10.63 23.48 -7.07
#